data_AF-A0A8H4VSK5-F1
#
_entry.id   AF-A0A8H4VSK5-F1
#
_cell.length_a   1.000
_cell.length_b   1.000
_cell.length_c   1.000
_cell.angle_alpha   90.00
_cell.angle_beta   90.00
_cell.angle_gamma   90.00
#
_symmetry.space_group_name_H-M   'P 1'
#
loop_
_entity.id
_entity.type
_entity.pdbx_description
1 polymer ?
#
loop_
_entity_poly.entity_id
_entity_poly.type
_entity_poly.pdbx_seq_one_letter_code
_entity_poly.pdbx_strand_id
1 'polypeptide(L)'
;MSNPSRPPYSGTQRKLVLAFDVGTTFSGISYSILDPGQVPEIRGVTRYPAQEHVGGDSKIPTIIYYDRQGAVRAVGAEAMRDGIEEQAEDEEWVKAEWQVAQHVSNFGFYSRFKLHLRPKSKSAGHVRETIPPLPEGKTAIQIFADFLRYLHQCAKAYIEETHANGPALWKGLEAQTYFVLTHPNGWEGAQQSLMRKAAAATGLIPDTPQGQARLSFVTEGEASLHFCIQSGLTSEAMKSGKGIMIVDAGGGTIDISTYKQTSAEVKSFEEIAAPQCHFQGSIFVTRKAEEFLETFLKGSRFVDDIPLIKKCFDKTTKLRFRKEDEAQYIKFGTLKDRDPKLNIRSGQLKLLGTDVASFFEPSVKCIIESIEQQCAASKTPIASVFLVGGFAASEWLFKQIKEAFSEKGLDVSRPDSHVNKAVADGAVSFYIDHFVAARVSKVAYGIDIHTNYQPTSPEHRLRAHTVFENDDGQIEIPGLFSTILSKDTTVSETTEFKRSYYLVAASPTDPILRLLSILIKCYKGSAKAQKFFVDTEPDDAFSTLCHVRADTSQLHISPRKSGKGRARHYRVDFDVILSFGLTELTAQIAWKENGVEKRSPAEIVYDLD
;
A
#
# COMPACT_ATOMS: atom_id res chain seq x y z
N MET A 1 3.47 -0.62 25.24
CA MET A 1 3.29 0.63 26.01
C MET A 1 1.80 0.86 26.18
N SER A 2 1.31 0.98 27.41
CA SER A 2 -0.10 1.30 27.66
C SER A 2 -0.35 2.78 27.36
N ASN A 3 -1.21 3.06 26.37
CA ASN A 3 -1.74 4.40 26.14
C ASN A 3 -2.62 4.75 27.36
N PRO A 4 -2.34 5.81 28.15
CA PRO A 4 -3.07 6.10 29.38
C PRO A 4 -4.54 6.49 29.18
N SER A 5 -5.10 6.38 27.97
CA SER A 5 -6.49 6.76 27.65
C SER A 5 -7.30 5.71 26.87
N ARG A 6 -6.83 4.47 26.70
CA ARG A 6 -7.63 3.47 25.95
C ARG A 6 -8.74 2.88 26.85
N PRO A 7 -10.01 2.87 26.42
CA PRO A 7 -11.07 2.22 27.20
C PRO A 7 -10.90 0.69 27.22
N PRO A 8 -11.42 0.01 28.25
CA PRO A 8 -11.49 -1.45 28.24
C PRO A 8 -12.24 -2.00 27.03
N TYR A 9 -11.83 -3.17 26.53
CA TYR A 9 -12.48 -3.82 25.40
C TYR A 9 -13.93 -4.19 25.74
N SER A 10 -14.86 -3.69 24.95
CA SER A 10 -16.31 -3.83 25.16
C SER A 10 -16.92 -5.10 24.51
N GLY A 11 -16.12 -5.87 23.77
CA GLY A 11 -16.61 -7.10 23.15
C GLY A 11 -16.93 -8.18 24.18
N THR A 12 -17.86 -9.07 23.85
CA THR A 12 -18.34 -10.14 24.75
C THR A 12 -17.48 -11.40 24.74
N GLN A 13 -16.56 -11.52 23.78
CA GLN A 13 -15.70 -12.69 23.60
C GLN A 13 -14.26 -12.26 23.42
N ARG A 14 -13.33 -13.10 23.91
CA ARG A 14 -11.90 -12.90 23.72
C ARG A 14 -11.53 -13.06 22.24
N LYS A 15 -10.73 -12.13 21.70
CA LYS A 15 -10.25 -12.15 20.32
C LYS A 15 -8.74 -11.95 20.24
N LEU A 16 -8.14 -12.39 19.14
CA LEU A 16 -6.76 -12.06 18.79
C LEU A 16 -6.76 -11.14 17.57
N VAL A 17 -6.02 -10.04 17.65
CA VAL A 17 -5.72 -9.20 16.49
C VAL A 17 -4.25 -9.37 16.16
N LEU A 18 -3.95 -9.73 14.91
CA LEU A 18 -2.60 -9.85 14.36
C LEU A 18 -2.42 -8.85 13.23
N ALA A 19 -1.44 -7.95 13.35
CA ALA A 19 -1.02 -7.10 12.27
C ALA A 19 0.27 -7.63 11.63
N PHE A 20 0.28 -7.76 10.30
CA PHE A 20 1.48 -8.04 9.55
C PHE A 20 1.85 -6.85 8.69
N ASP A 21 3.01 -6.28 8.99
CA ASP A 21 3.70 -5.34 8.13
C ASP A 21 4.65 -6.12 7.24
N VAL A 22 4.20 -6.51 6.04
CA VAL A 22 5.07 -7.17 5.07
C VAL A 22 5.77 -6.10 4.27
N GLY A 23 6.93 -5.60 4.69
CA GLY A 23 7.65 -4.55 3.96
C GLY A 23 8.48 -5.08 2.79
N THR A 24 8.98 -4.18 1.94
CA THR A 24 9.84 -4.56 0.79
C THR A 24 11.18 -5.16 1.21
N THR A 25 11.76 -4.68 2.31
CA THR A 25 13.08 -5.13 2.80
C THR A 25 12.99 -5.90 4.10
N PHE A 26 12.09 -5.48 4.98
CA PHE A 26 11.90 -6.06 6.30
C PHE A 26 10.40 -6.13 6.61
N SER A 27 10.01 -7.14 7.35
CA SER A 27 8.65 -7.37 7.79
C SER A 27 8.55 -7.47 9.30
N GLY A 28 7.43 -7.04 9.88
CA GLY A 28 7.17 -7.04 11.32
C GLY A 28 5.80 -7.60 11.67
N ILE A 29 5.66 -8.10 12.90
CA ILE A 29 4.40 -8.61 13.42
C ILE A 29 4.10 -7.93 14.75
N SER A 30 2.85 -7.51 14.92
CA SER A 30 2.35 -7.03 16.21
C SER A 30 0.99 -7.66 16.48
N TYR A 31 0.64 -7.79 17.75
CA TYR A 31 -0.62 -8.40 18.16
C TYR A 31 -1.21 -7.74 19.39
N SER A 32 -2.50 -7.98 19.60
CA SER A 32 -3.22 -7.66 20.83
C SER A 32 -4.24 -8.76 21.13
N ILE A 33 -4.26 -9.20 22.39
CA ILE A 33 -5.30 -10.10 22.89
C ILE A 33 -6.39 -9.20 23.50
N LEU A 34 -7.56 -9.20 22.87
CA LEU A 34 -8.70 -8.39 23.28
C LEU A 34 -9.54 -9.18 24.27
N ASP A 35 -9.36 -8.87 25.55
CA ASP A 35 -10.06 -9.50 26.67
C ASP A 35 -11.25 -8.65 27.14
N PRO A 36 -12.47 -9.20 27.23
CA PRO A 36 -13.64 -8.45 27.70
C PRO A 36 -13.37 -7.75 29.04
N GLY A 37 -13.58 -6.43 29.08
CA GLY A 37 -13.36 -5.61 30.27
C GLY A 37 -11.90 -5.30 30.62
N GLN A 38 -10.93 -5.73 29.80
CA GLN A 38 -9.52 -5.39 29.96
C GLN A 38 -9.09 -4.32 28.95
N VAL A 39 -8.17 -3.44 29.35
CA VAL A 39 -7.59 -2.45 28.43
C VAL A 39 -6.68 -3.17 27.43
N PRO A 40 -6.93 -3.07 26.11
CA PRO A 40 -6.08 -3.72 25.12
C PRO A 40 -4.62 -3.25 25.19
N GLU A 41 -3.69 -4.20 25.12
CA GLU A 41 -2.25 -3.93 25.05
C GLU A 41 -1.69 -4.39 23.71
N ILE A 42 -0.97 -3.49 23.04
CA ILE A 42 -0.29 -3.80 21.77
C ILE A 42 1.12 -4.29 22.07
N ARG A 43 1.47 -5.43 21.49
CA ARG A 43 2.76 -6.10 21.67
C ARG A 43 3.34 -6.47 20.32
N GLY A 44 4.57 -6.04 20.05
CA GLY A 44 5.35 -6.52 18.92
C GLY A 44 5.88 -7.95 19.17
N VAL A 45 6.00 -8.74 18.11
CA VAL A 45 6.79 -9.98 18.12
C VAL A 45 8.27 -9.60 18.06
N THR A 46 9.05 -10.12 19.01
CA THR A 46 10.46 -9.73 19.18
C THR A 46 11.42 -10.91 19.19
N ARG A 47 10.91 -12.12 18.95
CA ARG A 47 11.71 -13.33 18.78
C ARG A 47 11.15 -14.08 17.59
N TYR A 48 12.00 -14.28 16.59
CA TYR A 48 11.72 -15.04 15.38
C TYR A 48 12.63 -16.27 15.32
N PRO A 49 12.24 -17.35 14.62
CA PRO A 49 13.11 -18.49 14.38
C PRO A 49 14.47 -18.06 13.80
N ALA A 50 15.56 -18.63 14.33
CA ALA A 50 16.94 -18.37 13.91
C ALA A 50 17.41 -16.90 13.95
N GLN A 51 16.78 -16.04 14.75
CA GLN A 51 17.24 -14.67 14.95
C GLN A 51 18.50 -14.65 15.83
N GLU A 52 19.66 -14.35 15.23
CA GLU A 52 20.98 -14.41 15.88
C GLU A 52 21.18 -13.39 17.02
N HIS A 53 20.53 -12.23 16.95
CA HIS A 53 20.67 -11.18 17.96
C HIS A 53 19.69 -11.38 19.12
N VAL A 54 20.22 -11.86 20.25
CA VAL A 54 19.50 -11.91 21.52
C VAL A 54 19.29 -10.47 22.03
N GLY A 55 18.15 -9.86 21.73
CA GLY A 55 17.93 -8.45 22.13
C GLY A 55 16.79 -7.65 21.48
N GLY A 56 15.90 -8.25 20.68
CA GLY A 56 14.61 -7.62 20.38
C GLY A 56 14.51 -6.76 19.12
N ASP A 57 15.17 -7.17 18.02
CA ASP A 57 14.71 -6.68 16.72
C ASP A 57 13.33 -7.25 16.40
N SER A 58 12.39 -6.36 16.13
CA SER A 58 10.98 -6.64 15.87
C SER A 58 10.67 -6.84 14.40
N LYS A 59 11.71 -6.79 13.56
CA LYS A 59 11.59 -7.03 12.15
C LYS A 59 12.55 -8.13 11.71
N ILE A 60 12.13 -8.85 10.69
CA ILE A 60 12.93 -9.84 9.99
C ILE A 60 13.09 -9.42 8.53
N PRO A 61 14.17 -9.82 7.85
CA PRO A 61 14.31 -9.60 6.42
C PRO A 61 13.13 -10.20 5.65
N THR A 62 12.60 -9.45 4.69
CA THR A 62 11.63 -10.00 3.74
C THR A 62 12.41 -10.80 2.70
N ILE A 63 12.75 -12.05 3.01
CA ILE A 63 13.51 -12.96 2.15
C ILE A 63 12.86 -14.34 2.17
N ILE A 64 12.82 -15.01 1.01
CA ILE A 64 12.34 -16.38 0.87
C ILE A 64 13.11 -17.11 -0.23
N TYR A 65 13.53 -18.35 0.07
CA TYR A 65 14.19 -19.29 -0.84
C TYR A 65 13.26 -20.44 -1.19
N TYR A 66 13.35 -20.89 -2.44
CA TYR A 66 12.62 -22.01 -2.99
C TYR A 66 13.58 -23.04 -3.58
N ASP A 67 13.27 -24.32 -3.50
CA ASP A 67 13.97 -25.32 -4.33
C ASP A 67 13.43 -25.33 -5.78
N ARG A 68 14.00 -26.20 -6.62
CA ARG A 68 13.56 -26.42 -8.01
C ARG A 68 12.13 -26.93 -8.16
N GLN A 69 11.56 -27.53 -7.10
CA GLN A 69 10.17 -27.98 -7.08
C GLN A 69 9.21 -26.87 -6.59
N GLY A 70 9.74 -25.69 -6.25
CA GLY A 70 8.98 -24.57 -5.73
C GLY A 70 8.58 -24.72 -4.26
N ALA A 71 9.19 -25.62 -3.50
CA ALA A 71 8.97 -25.73 -2.05
C ALA A 71 9.82 -24.71 -1.31
N VAL A 72 9.26 -24.14 -0.24
CA VAL A 72 9.94 -23.13 0.61
C VAL A 72 11.07 -23.82 1.39
N ARG A 73 12.27 -23.22 1.39
CA ARG A 73 13.45 -23.77 2.05
C ARG A 73 13.99 -22.92 3.20
N ALA A 74 14.02 -21.60 3.03
CA ALA A 74 14.42 -20.68 4.08
C ALA A 74 13.64 -19.36 3.95
N VAL A 75 13.24 -18.76 5.07
CA VAL A 75 12.45 -17.52 5.10
C VAL A 75 12.94 -16.61 6.22
N GLY A 76 12.81 -15.30 6.05
CA GLY A 76 12.97 -14.37 7.17
C GLY A 76 14.40 -14.33 7.72
N ALA A 77 14.52 -14.42 9.04
CA ALA A 77 15.82 -14.49 9.72
C ALA A 77 16.57 -15.80 9.42
N GLU A 78 15.86 -16.91 9.21
CA GLU A 78 16.48 -18.20 8.87
C GLU A 78 17.23 -18.15 7.54
N ALA A 79 16.76 -17.31 6.60
CA ALA A 79 17.40 -17.08 5.32
C ALA A 79 18.72 -16.27 5.40
N MET A 80 19.06 -15.74 6.59
CA MET A 80 20.28 -14.99 6.83
C MET A 80 21.33 -15.76 7.63
N ARG A 81 21.04 -16.99 8.05
CA ARG A 81 21.99 -17.82 8.80
C ARG A 81 23.24 -18.08 7.97
N ASP A 82 24.37 -18.18 8.66
CA ASP A 82 25.61 -18.67 8.08
C ASP A 82 25.40 -20.04 7.41
N GLY A 83 25.96 -20.21 6.21
CA GLY A 83 25.83 -21.42 5.40
C GLY A 83 24.57 -21.53 4.53
N ILE A 84 23.56 -20.65 4.68
CA ILE A 84 22.36 -20.69 3.82
C ILE A 84 22.68 -20.32 2.37
N GLU A 85 23.58 -19.37 2.15
CA GLU A 85 24.03 -19.01 0.79
C GLU A 85 24.73 -20.21 0.13
N GLU A 86 25.62 -20.89 0.84
CA GLU A 86 26.32 -22.10 0.37
C GLU A 86 25.34 -23.26 0.12
N GLN A 87 24.42 -23.52 1.06
CA GLN A 87 23.40 -24.54 0.90
C GLN A 87 22.46 -24.25 -0.28
N ALA A 88 22.10 -22.98 -0.49
CA ALA A 88 21.30 -22.57 -1.64
C ALA A 88 22.03 -22.78 -2.96
N GLU A 89 23.36 -22.63 -3.00
CA GLU A 89 24.16 -22.95 -4.18
C GLU A 89 24.24 -24.46 -4.41
N ASP A 90 24.56 -25.25 -3.38
CA ASP A 90 24.71 -26.70 -3.45
C ASP A 90 23.40 -27.43 -3.82
N GLU A 91 22.29 -26.98 -3.24
CA GLU A 91 20.96 -27.55 -3.47
C GLU A 91 20.16 -26.81 -4.56
N GLU A 92 20.79 -25.84 -5.22
CA GLU A 92 20.23 -25.06 -6.33
C GLU A 92 18.90 -24.36 -5.97
N TRP A 93 18.83 -23.81 -4.75
CA TRP A 93 17.70 -23.01 -4.29
C TRP A 93 17.69 -21.63 -4.97
N VAL A 94 16.49 -21.20 -5.35
CA VAL A 94 16.22 -19.90 -5.96
C VAL A 94 15.65 -18.96 -4.90
N LYS A 95 16.38 -17.89 -4.62
CA LYS A 95 15.86 -16.76 -3.85
C LYS A 95 14.78 -16.03 -4.65
N ALA A 96 13.69 -15.60 -4.01
CA ALA A 96 12.63 -14.78 -4.63
C ALA A 96 13.07 -13.34 -4.95
N GLU A 97 14.15 -13.25 -5.68
CA GLU A 97 14.87 -12.06 -6.12
C GLU A 97 15.55 -12.29 -7.47
N TRP A 98 15.66 -13.53 -7.98
CA TRP A 98 16.64 -13.85 -9.02
C TRP A 98 16.07 -14.59 -10.24
N GLN A 99 16.15 -13.96 -11.42
CA GLN A 99 16.70 -14.55 -12.64
C GLN A 99 17.35 -13.46 -13.52
N VAL A 100 18.60 -13.66 -13.91
CA VAL A 100 19.05 -13.31 -15.26
C VAL A 100 19.69 -14.57 -15.83
N ALA A 101 19.06 -15.13 -16.85
CA ALA A 101 19.73 -16.06 -17.76
C ALA A 101 20.71 -15.24 -18.61
N GLN A 102 21.98 -15.68 -18.57
CA GLN A 102 23.13 -15.21 -19.35
C GLN A 102 23.95 -14.02 -18.78
N HIS A 103 25.12 -14.38 -18.25
CA HIS A 103 26.37 -13.60 -18.20
C HIS A 103 26.32 -12.16 -17.66
N VAL A 104 25.80 -11.92 -16.45
CA VAL A 104 26.39 -11.01 -15.44
C VAL A 104 25.81 -11.41 -14.06
N SER A 105 26.68 -11.61 -13.07
CA SER A 105 26.40 -11.98 -11.67
C SER A 105 25.73 -10.84 -10.86
N ASN A 106 24.45 -10.55 -11.13
CA ASN A 106 23.67 -9.56 -10.37
C ASN A 106 23.06 -10.12 -9.05
N PHE A 107 23.85 -10.67 -8.14
CA PHE A 107 23.34 -11.11 -6.83
C PHE A 107 22.74 -9.92 -6.04
N GLY A 108 21.41 -9.81 -6.08
CA GLY A 108 20.67 -8.95 -5.19
C GLY A 108 20.52 -9.59 -3.81
N PHE A 109 20.44 -8.75 -2.76
CA PHE A 109 20.33 -9.20 -1.37
C PHE A 109 18.92 -9.08 -0.74
N TYR A 110 17.94 -8.46 -1.39
CA TYR A 110 16.59 -8.28 -0.85
C TYR A 110 15.51 -8.87 -1.75
N SER A 111 14.64 -9.72 -1.20
CA SER A 111 13.51 -10.27 -1.95
C SER A 111 12.50 -9.18 -2.26
N ARG A 112 12.41 -8.77 -3.54
CA ARG A 112 11.57 -7.66 -4.01
C ARG A 112 10.19 -8.12 -4.50
N PHE A 113 9.74 -9.33 -4.14
CA PHE A 113 8.49 -9.89 -4.64
C PHE A 113 7.28 -8.99 -4.33
N LYS A 114 7.26 -8.27 -3.19
CA LYS A 114 6.18 -7.33 -2.86
C LYS A 114 5.99 -6.25 -3.94
N LEU A 115 7.08 -5.80 -4.57
CA LEU A 115 7.00 -4.78 -5.63
C LEU A 115 6.34 -5.30 -6.91
N HIS A 116 6.21 -6.61 -7.11
CA HIS A 116 5.44 -7.18 -8.22
C HIS A 116 3.93 -7.03 -8.04
N LEU A 117 3.46 -6.76 -6.82
CA LEU A 117 2.04 -6.47 -6.56
C LEU A 117 1.70 -4.99 -6.84
N ARG A 118 2.68 -4.10 -7.08
CA ARG A 118 2.43 -2.66 -7.22
C ARG A 118 1.43 -2.30 -8.34
N PRO A 119 0.73 -1.15 -8.24
CA PRO A 119 -0.03 -0.62 -9.36
C PRO A 119 0.84 -0.41 -10.60
N LYS A 120 0.38 -0.86 -11.78
CA LYS A 120 1.13 -0.78 -13.04
C LYS A 120 1.09 0.61 -13.72
N SER A 121 0.59 1.65 -13.05
CA SER A 121 0.38 3.00 -13.61
C SER A 121 1.67 3.67 -14.15
N LYS A 122 1.52 4.65 -15.06
CA LYS A 122 2.66 5.36 -15.70
C LYS A 122 3.62 6.02 -14.70
N SER A 123 3.13 6.51 -13.55
CA SER A 123 3.98 7.10 -12.49
C SER A 123 4.90 6.08 -11.80
N ALA A 124 4.60 4.79 -11.90
CA ALA A 124 5.47 3.69 -11.50
C ALA A 124 6.36 3.17 -12.65
N GLY A 125 6.33 3.84 -13.81
CA GLY A 125 7.03 3.45 -15.04
C GLY A 125 8.55 3.38 -14.89
N HIS A 126 9.15 4.33 -14.17
CA HIS A 126 10.60 4.35 -13.88
C HIS A 126 11.09 3.16 -13.04
N VAL A 127 10.17 2.39 -12.43
CA VAL A 127 10.48 1.20 -11.62
C VAL A 127 10.46 -0.08 -12.45
N ARG A 128 9.85 -0.08 -13.65
CA ARG A 128 9.67 -1.29 -14.49
C ARG A 128 10.98 -1.94 -14.91
N GLU A 129 12.02 -1.15 -15.18
CA GLU A 129 13.31 -1.64 -15.68
C GLU A 129 14.19 -2.30 -14.60
N THR A 130 13.72 -2.41 -13.36
CA THR A 130 14.62 -2.72 -12.22
C THR A 130 14.09 -3.70 -11.18
N ILE A 131 12.95 -4.33 -11.46
CA ILE A 131 12.41 -5.36 -10.58
C ILE A 131 12.81 -6.72 -11.15
N PRO A 132 13.61 -7.50 -10.40
CA PRO A 132 14.00 -8.82 -10.85
C PRO A 132 12.80 -9.73 -11.08
N PRO A 133 12.87 -10.67 -12.02
CA PRO A 133 11.81 -11.65 -12.23
C PRO A 133 11.61 -12.54 -10.99
N LEU A 134 10.44 -13.15 -10.93
CA LEU A 134 10.09 -14.11 -9.89
C LEU A 134 10.74 -15.48 -10.17
N PRO A 135 10.91 -16.33 -9.15
CA PRO A 135 11.27 -17.73 -9.34
C PRO A 135 10.35 -18.41 -10.35
N GLU A 136 10.90 -19.34 -11.13
CA GLU A 136 10.15 -20.06 -12.16
C GLU A 136 8.93 -20.76 -11.58
N GLY A 137 7.78 -20.66 -12.25
CA GLY A 137 6.52 -21.26 -11.81
C GLY A 137 5.87 -20.61 -10.58
N LYS A 138 6.46 -19.54 -10.01
CA LYS A 138 5.89 -18.80 -8.87
C LYS A 138 5.33 -17.45 -9.29
N THR A 139 4.11 -17.18 -8.84
CA THR A 139 3.46 -15.87 -8.95
C THR A 139 3.74 -15.01 -7.70
N ALA A 140 3.63 -13.70 -7.81
CA ALA A 140 3.82 -12.79 -6.67
C ALA A 140 2.82 -13.09 -5.53
N ILE A 141 1.60 -13.50 -5.88
CA ILE A 141 0.55 -13.90 -4.94
C ILE A 141 0.98 -15.13 -4.16
N GLN A 142 1.53 -16.16 -4.83
CA GLN A 142 2.01 -17.38 -4.17
C GLN A 142 3.18 -17.10 -3.22
N ILE A 143 4.11 -16.23 -3.61
CA ILE A 143 5.25 -15.87 -2.76
C ILE A 143 4.79 -15.06 -1.54
N PHE A 144 3.88 -14.10 -1.75
CA PHE A 144 3.27 -13.35 -0.66
C PHE A 144 2.49 -14.26 0.29
N ALA A 145 1.75 -15.22 -0.26
CA ALA A 145 1.09 -16.28 0.50
C ALA A 145 2.07 -17.09 1.35
N ASP A 146 3.13 -17.63 0.74
CA ASP A 146 4.14 -18.41 1.47
C ASP A 146 4.78 -17.61 2.61
N PHE A 147 5.03 -16.32 2.38
CA PHE A 147 5.56 -15.41 3.40
C PHE A 147 4.55 -15.10 4.53
N LEU A 148 3.27 -14.88 4.20
CA LEU A 148 2.21 -14.71 5.21
C LEU A 148 2.07 -15.94 6.11
N ARG A 149 2.15 -17.14 5.51
CA ARG A 149 2.12 -18.40 6.26
C ARG A 149 3.27 -18.47 7.26
N TYR A 150 4.47 -18.07 6.84
CA TYR A 150 5.64 -18.00 7.70
C TYR A 150 5.47 -17.00 8.85
N LEU A 151 4.98 -15.78 8.58
CA LEU A 151 4.71 -14.79 9.63
C LEU A 151 3.67 -15.30 10.63
N HIS A 152 2.61 -15.97 10.16
CA HIS A 152 1.61 -16.58 11.03
C HIS A 152 2.20 -17.66 11.93
N GLN A 153 3.10 -18.50 11.41
CA GLN A 153 3.82 -19.51 12.20
C GLN A 153 4.74 -18.85 13.24
N CYS A 154 5.45 -17.77 12.88
CA CYS A 154 6.27 -17.01 13.82
C CYS A 154 5.42 -16.40 14.95
N ALA A 155 4.27 -15.80 14.61
CA ALA A 155 3.34 -15.24 15.59
C ALA A 155 2.83 -16.31 16.55
N LYS A 156 2.43 -17.47 16.01
CA LYS A 156 2.00 -18.62 16.79
C LYS A 156 3.05 -19.06 17.79
N ALA A 157 4.25 -19.39 17.32
CA ALA A 157 5.34 -19.85 18.18
C ALA A 157 5.66 -18.83 19.28
N TYR A 158 5.75 -17.54 18.92
CA TYR A 158 6.01 -16.47 19.87
C TYR A 158 4.92 -16.37 20.95
N ILE A 159 3.64 -16.44 20.57
CA ILE A 159 2.52 -16.35 21.52
C ILE A 159 2.46 -17.59 22.41
N GLU A 160 2.68 -18.78 21.86
CA GLU A 160 2.72 -20.04 22.62
C GLU A 160 3.85 -20.07 23.67
N GLU A 161 5.00 -19.47 23.36
CA GLU A 161 6.15 -19.38 24.27
C GLU A 161 6.06 -18.22 25.27
N THR A 162 5.40 -17.11 24.91
CA THR A 162 5.40 -15.88 25.72
C THR A 162 4.32 -15.88 26.80
N HIS A 163 3.18 -16.53 26.57
CA HIS A 163 2.03 -16.48 27.49
C HIS A 163 1.91 -17.77 28.30
N ALA A 164 1.45 -17.64 29.56
CA ALA A 164 1.14 -18.80 30.39
C ALA A 164 0.02 -19.64 29.74
N ASN A 165 0.18 -20.96 29.70
CA ASN A 165 -0.68 -21.88 28.94
C ASN A 165 -0.83 -21.51 27.45
N GLY A 166 0.22 -20.94 26.86
CA GLY A 166 0.24 -20.42 25.48
C GLY A 166 -0.35 -21.35 24.42
N PRO A 167 -0.03 -22.66 24.37
CA PRO A 167 -0.64 -23.59 23.40
C PRO A 167 -2.17 -23.69 23.52
N ALA A 168 -2.71 -23.72 24.74
CA ALA A 168 -4.15 -23.74 24.96
C ALA A 168 -4.79 -22.38 24.63
N LEU A 169 -4.09 -21.28 24.95
CA LEU A 169 -4.49 -19.92 24.59
C LEU A 169 -4.60 -19.75 23.08
N TRP A 170 -3.56 -20.12 22.33
CA TRP A 170 -3.56 -20.05 20.86
C TRP A 170 -4.71 -20.86 20.26
N LYS A 171 -4.88 -22.11 20.69
CA LYS A 171 -5.97 -22.99 20.21
C LYS A 171 -7.36 -22.38 20.43
N GLY A 172 -7.57 -21.67 21.55
CA GLY A 172 -8.83 -20.97 21.82
C GLY A 172 -9.04 -19.70 21.01
N LEU A 173 -7.94 -19.05 20.59
CA LEU A 173 -7.95 -17.78 19.85
C LEU A 173 -7.99 -17.96 18.34
N GLU A 174 -7.44 -19.05 17.79
CA GLU A 174 -7.20 -19.24 16.35
C GLU A 174 -8.47 -19.04 15.49
N ALA A 175 -9.62 -19.53 15.95
CA ALA A 175 -10.90 -19.33 15.26
C ALA A 175 -11.42 -17.88 15.34
N GLN A 176 -11.00 -17.11 16.35
CA GLN A 176 -11.36 -15.72 16.61
C GLN A 176 -10.22 -14.73 16.31
N THR A 177 -9.29 -15.13 15.44
CA THR A 177 -8.21 -14.26 14.98
C THR A 177 -8.67 -13.34 13.86
N TYR A 178 -8.38 -12.05 14.02
CA TYR A 178 -8.54 -11.00 13.02
C TYR A 178 -7.16 -10.52 12.57
N PHE A 179 -7.04 -10.22 11.29
CA PHE A 179 -5.80 -9.83 10.65
C PHE A 179 -5.87 -8.40 10.14
N VAL A 180 -4.77 -7.66 10.28
CA VAL A 180 -4.57 -6.37 9.66
C VAL A 180 -3.33 -6.45 8.78
N LEU A 181 -3.47 -6.19 7.48
CA LEU A 181 -2.32 -6.11 6.57
C LEU A 181 -2.05 -4.66 6.21
N THR A 182 -0.79 -4.25 6.31
CA THR A 182 -0.37 -2.91 5.88
C THR A 182 0.01 -2.89 4.41
N HIS A 183 -0.20 -1.75 3.75
CA HIS A 183 0.24 -1.53 2.38
C HIS A 183 0.64 -0.07 2.13
N PRO A 184 1.49 0.22 1.13
CA PRO A 184 1.84 1.59 0.78
C PRO A 184 0.61 2.44 0.47
N ASN A 185 0.67 3.74 0.73
CA ASN A 185 -0.42 4.70 0.52
C ASN A 185 -0.91 4.70 -0.94
N GLY A 186 -0.04 4.37 -1.90
CA GLY A 186 -0.37 4.32 -3.33
C GLY A 186 -1.07 3.04 -3.78
N TRP A 187 -1.21 2.03 -2.92
CA TRP A 187 -1.88 0.78 -3.25
C TRP A 187 -3.39 0.94 -3.01
N GLU A 188 -4.17 0.51 -4.00
CA GLU A 188 -5.63 0.65 -3.99
C GLU A 188 -6.28 -0.74 -3.97
N GLY A 189 -7.59 -0.80 -4.19
CA GLY A 189 -8.39 -2.01 -4.03
C GLY A 189 -7.90 -3.23 -4.83
N ALA A 190 -7.31 -3.02 -6.02
CA ALA A 190 -6.73 -4.12 -6.80
C ALA A 190 -5.62 -4.85 -6.04
N GLN A 191 -4.71 -4.09 -5.41
CA GLN A 191 -3.60 -4.65 -4.62
C GLN A 191 -4.08 -5.29 -3.32
N GLN A 192 -5.02 -4.64 -2.63
CA GLN A 192 -5.67 -5.20 -1.45
C GLN A 192 -6.35 -6.54 -1.78
N SER A 193 -7.04 -6.64 -2.93
CA SER A 193 -7.65 -7.87 -3.42
C SER A 193 -6.60 -8.98 -3.68
N LEU A 194 -5.45 -8.65 -4.27
CA LEU A 194 -4.34 -9.60 -4.45
C LEU A 194 -3.79 -10.12 -3.12
N MET A 195 -3.56 -9.24 -2.15
CA MET A 195 -3.09 -9.60 -0.81
C MET A 195 -4.13 -10.45 -0.06
N ARG A 196 -5.41 -10.12 -0.20
CA ARG A 196 -6.55 -10.86 0.37
C ARG A 196 -6.65 -12.26 -0.23
N LYS A 197 -6.49 -12.40 -1.55
CA LYS A 197 -6.39 -13.71 -2.24
C LYS A 197 -5.22 -14.54 -1.71
N ALA A 198 -4.06 -13.94 -1.48
CA ALA A 198 -2.91 -14.62 -0.88
C ALA A 198 -3.20 -15.09 0.56
N ALA A 199 -3.84 -14.26 1.38
CA ALA A 199 -4.25 -14.64 2.73
C ALA A 199 -5.25 -15.81 2.73
N ALA A 200 -6.22 -15.82 1.82
CA ALA A 200 -7.17 -16.93 1.68
C ALA A 200 -6.48 -18.21 1.19
N ALA A 201 -5.63 -18.12 0.16
CA ALA A 201 -4.91 -19.26 -0.43
C ALA A 201 -3.97 -19.98 0.56
N THR A 202 -3.55 -19.30 1.63
CA THR A 202 -2.69 -19.88 2.68
C THR A 202 -3.45 -20.52 3.82
N GLY A 203 -4.78 -20.35 3.85
CA GLY A 203 -5.62 -20.73 4.99
C GLY A 203 -5.54 -19.76 6.17
N LEU A 204 -4.89 -18.60 6.04
CA LEU A 204 -4.87 -17.57 7.09
C LEU A 204 -6.30 -17.10 7.41
N ILE A 205 -7.12 -16.99 6.38
CA ILE A 205 -8.55 -16.75 6.47
C ILE A 205 -9.32 -17.76 5.60
N PRO A 206 -10.51 -18.24 6.03
CA PRO A 206 -11.40 -19.00 5.18
C PRO A 206 -11.84 -18.19 3.97
N ASP A 207 -11.95 -18.84 2.82
CA ASP A 207 -12.50 -18.24 1.60
C ASP A 207 -14.03 -18.23 1.63
N THR A 208 -14.58 -17.52 2.62
CA THR A 208 -16.01 -17.33 2.85
C THR A 208 -16.25 -15.87 3.21
N PRO A 209 -17.46 -15.30 3.00
CA PRO A 209 -17.73 -13.90 3.37
C PRO A 209 -17.35 -13.55 4.82
N GLN A 210 -17.64 -14.45 5.76
CA GLN A 210 -17.30 -14.27 7.17
C GLN A 210 -15.78 -14.35 7.41
N GLY A 211 -15.08 -15.25 6.71
CA GLY A 211 -13.62 -15.36 6.78
C GLY A 211 -12.93 -14.13 6.20
N GLN A 212 -13.40 -13.63 5.06
CA GLN A 212 -12.93 -12.41 4.41
C GLN A 212 -13.09 -11.18 5.32
N ALA A 213 -14.21 -11.08 6.06
CA ALA A 213 -14.44 -10.01 7.03
C ALA A 213 -13.47 -10.01 8.23
N ARG A 214 -12.67 -11.07 8.43
CA ARG A 214 -11.64 -11.11 9.49
C ARG A 214 -10.32 -10.45 9.08
N LEU A 215 -10.15 -10.10 7.81
CA LEU A 215 -8.98 -9.39 7.32
C LEU A 215 -9.35 -7.95 6.96
N SER A 216 -8.64 -6.99 7.54
CA SER A 216 -8.72 -5.56 7.24
C SER A 216 -7.38 -5.06 6.70
N PHE A 217 -7.42 -3.91 6.05
CA PHE A 217 -6.23 -3.23 5.55
C PHE A 217 -6.03 -1.89 6.25
N VAL A 218 -4.79 -1.42 6.28
CA VAL A 218 -4.43 -0.06 6.71
C VAL A 218 -3.27 0.42 5.84
N THR A 219 -3.23 1.70 5.51
CA THR A 219 -2.06 2.22 4.80
C THR A 219 -0.87 2.38 5.75
N GLU A 220 0.36 2.25 5.24
CA GLU A 220 1.58 2.43 6.04
C GLU A 220 1.61 3.83 6.70
N GLY A 221 1.18 4.88 5.99
CA GLY A 221 1.07 6.23 6.54
C GLY A 221 0.03 6.38 7.67
N GLU A 222 -1.12 5.73 7.56
CA GLU A 222 -2.17 5.75 8.60
C GLU A 222 -1.79 4.93 9.82
N ALA A 223 -1.20 3.76 9.63
CA ALA A 223 -0.64 2.97 10.73
C ALA A 223 0.43 3.77 11.48
N SER A 224 1.31 4.45 10.75
CA SER A 224 2.33 5.33 11.32
C SER A 224 1.74 6.51 12.11
N LEU A 225 0.63 7.11 11.67
CA LEU A 225 -0.11 8.11 12.46
C LEU A 225 -0.56 7.50 13.81
N HIS A 226 -1.20 6.33 13.74
CA HIS A 226 -1.71 5.61 14.90
C HIS A 226 -0.61 5.31 15.92
N PHE A 227 0.58 4.96 15.45
CA PHE A 227 1.76 4.79 16.30
C PHE A 227 2.22 6.11 16.94
N CYS A 228 2.34 7.19 16.17
CA CYS A 228 2.74 8.50 16.68
C CYS A 228 1.81 9.01 17.79
N ILE A 229 0.49 8.81 17.64
CA ILE A 229 -0.50 9.17 18.66
C ILE A 229 -0.29 8.36 19.95
N GLN A 230 -0.03 7.06 19.84
CA GLN A 230 0.20 6.19 21.00
C GLN A 230 1.50 6.52 21.73
N SER A 231 2.53 6.93 20.99
CA SER A 231 3.80 7.35 21.55
C SER A 231 3.76 8.75 22.19
N GLY A 232 2.58 9.41 22.20
CA GLY A 232 2.40 10.73 22.83
C GLY A 232 3.06 11.90 22.09
N LEU A 233 3.58 11.65 20.89
CA LEU A 233 4.36 12.62 20.12
C LEU A 233 3.52 13.75 19.52
N THR A 234 2.21 13.61 19.58
CA THR A 234 1.29 14.44 18.82
C THR A 234 0.62 15.56 19.63
N SER A 235 1.05 15.77 20.89
CA SER A 235 0.21 16.50 21.85
C SER A 235 0.22 18.03 21.76
N GLU A 236 1.24 18.69 21.18
CA GLU A 236 1.32 20.16 21.18
C GLU A 236 0.86 20.79 19.87
N ALA A 237 1.34 20.29 18.73
CA ALA A 237 0.93 20.77 17.40
C ALA A 237 -0.58 20.58 17.16
N MET A 238 -1.14 19.44 17.56
CA MET A 238 -2.57 19.14 17.36
C MET A 238 -3.50 19.99 18.23
N LYS A 239 -3.08 20.33 19.46
CA LYS A 239 -3.85 21.24 20.36
C LYS A 239 -4.05 22.63 19.75
N SER A 240 -3.15 23.05 18.85
CA SER A 240 -3.21 24.36 18.19
C SER A 240 -4.09 24.38 16.93
N GLY A 241 -4.77 23.28 16.60
CA GLY A 241 -5.64 23.17 15.40
C GLY A 241 -4.87 23.13 14.07
N LYS A 242 -3.54 22.99 14.12
CA LYS A 242 -2.65 22.88 12.96
C LYS A 242 -2.53 21.43 12.49
N GLY A 243 -2.12 21.26 11.24
CA GLY A 243 -1.89 19.97 10.61
C GLY A 243 -0.58 19.32 11.06
N ILE A 244 -0.58 18.00 11.05
CA ILE A 244 0.60 17.16 11.21
C ILE A 244 0.82 16.33 9.95
N MET A 245 2.08 16.13 9.58
CA MET A 245 2.45 15.29 8.44
C MET A 245 3.21 14.07 8.92
N ILE A 246 2.86 12.91 8.40
CA ILE A 246 3.57 11.66 8.59
C ILE A 246 4.35 11.37 7.31
N VAL A 247 5.67 11.20 7.43
CA VAL A 247 6.55 10.77 6.34
C VAL A 247 7.11 9.41 6.74
N ASP A 248 6.50 8.35 6.24
CA ASP A 248 6.99 6.98 6.41
C ASP A 248 8.04 6.68 5.33
N ALA A 249 9.30 6.83 5.72
CA ALA A 249 10.45 6.51 4.90
C ALA A 249 10.80 5.03 5.10
N GLY A 250 10.27 4.18 4.22
CA GLY A 250 10.44 2.74 4.24
C GLY A 250 11.65 2.23 3.43
N GLY A 251 11.73 0.91 3.32
CA GLY A 251 12.76 0.25 2.51
C GLY A 251 12.58 0.45 1.02
N GLY A 252 11.35 0.29 0.52
CA GLY A 252 11.03 0.44 -0.91
C GLY A 252 10.27 1.71 -1.26
N THR A 253 9.40 2.17 -0.36
CA THR A 253 8.51 3.31 -0.58
C THR A 253 8.78 4.43 0.42
N ILE A 254 8.35 5.62 0.05
CA ILE A 254 8.21 6.79 0.92
C ILE A 254 6.74 7.19 0.84
N ASP A 255 6.04 7.03 1.95
CA ASP A 255 4.60 7.22 2.06
C ASP A 255 4.33 8.47 2.90
N ILE A 256 3.53 9.40 2.36
CA ILE A 256 3.28 10.70 3.00
C ILE A 256 1.79 10.91 3.16
N SER A 257 1.38 11.23 4.39
CA SER A 257 -0.01 11.52 4.75
C SER A 257 -0.07 12.73 5.66
N THR A 258 -1.07 13.59 5.46
CA THR A 258 -1.24 14.81 6.24
C THR A 258 -2.59 14.83 6.93
N TYR A 259 -2.61 15.06 8.24
CA TYR A 259 -3.80 14.97 9.07
C TYR A 259 -4.02 16.23 9.91
N LYS A 260 -5.28 16.45 10.29
CA LYS A 260 -5.70 17.42 11.31
C LYS A 260 -6.55 16.73 12.34
N GLN A 261 -6.34 17.09 13.62
CA GLN A 261 -7.23 16.64 14.68
C GLN A 261 -8.56 17.39 14.61
N THR A 262 -9.67 16.67 14.50
CA THR A 262 -11.02 17.23 14.46
C THR A 262 -11.66 17.29 15.85
N SER A 263 -11.31 16.36 16.74
CA SER A 263 -11.78 16.36 18.13
C SER A 263 -10.69 15.89 19.10
N ALA A 264 -10.49 16.70 20.16
CA ALA A 264 -9.59 16.40 21.26
C ALA A 264 -10.12 15.29 22.18
N GLU A 265 -11.43 15.23 22.40
CA GLU A 265 -12.08 14.32 23.34
C GLU A 265 -12.05 12.87 22.87
N VAL A 266 -12.40 12.64 21.59
CA VAL A 266 -12.41 11.30 20.98
C VAL A 266 -11.15 11.00 20.16
N LYS A 267 -10.16 11.89 20.15
CA LYS A 267 -8.91 11.77 19.35
C LYS A 267 -9.20 11.40 17.89
N SER A 268 -10.11 12.15 17.26
CA SER A 268 -10.50 11.94 15.86
C SER A 268 -9.66 12.79 14.91
N PHE A 269 -9.33 12.23 13.74
CA PHE A 269 -8.50 12.83 12.70
C PHE A 269 -9.19 12.81 11.35
N GLU A 270 -8.92 13.85 10.56
CA GLU A 270 -9.24 13.90 9.15
C GLU A 270 -7.96 14.10 8.34
N GLU A 271 -7.89 13.45 7.18
CA GLU A 271 -6.88 13.75 6.19
C GLU A 271 -7.16 15.13 5.57
N ILE A 272 -6.11 15.95 5.42
CA ILE A 272 -6.23 17.35 4.94
C ILE A 272 -5.53 17.60 3.61
N ALA A 273 -4.89 16.58 3.04
CA ALA A 273 -4.31 16.57 1.71
C ALA A 273 -4.18 15.12 1.21
N ALA A 274 -4.35 14.90 -0.09
CA ALA A 274 -4.30 13.57 -0.68
C ALA A 274 -2.93 12.89 -0.45
N PRO A 275 -2.89 11.63 0.03
CA PRO A 275 -1.65 11.01 0.47
C PRO A 275 -0.84 10.52 -0.73
N GLN A 276 0.48 10.62 -0.60
CA GLN A 276 1.45 10.32 -1.64
C GLN A 276 2.23 9.04 -1.33
N CYS A 277 2.76 8.40 -2.37
CA CYS A 277 3.57 7.19 -2.29
C CYS A 277 4.62 7.24 -3.40
N HIS A 278 5.89 7.27 -3.02
CA HIS A 278 7.01 7.38 -3.95
C HIS A 278 7.93 6.16 -3.84
N PHE A 279 8.40 5.64 -4.98
CA PHE A 279 9.37 4.55 -5.01
C PHE A 279 10.80 5.09 -4.87
N GLN A 280 11.11 5.64 -3.70
CA GLN A 280 12.42 6.24 -3.39
C GLN A 280 12.93 5.85 -1.99
N GLY A 281 12.48 4.69 -1.47
CA GLY A 281 12.95 4.18 -0.17
C GLY A 281 14.43 3.81 -0.14
N SER A 282 14.91 3.30 1.00
CA SER A 282 16.33 3.03 1.25
C SER A 282 17.04 2.15 0.21
N ILE A 283 16.33 1.26 -0.50
CA ILE A 283 16.93 0.42 -1.55
C ILE A 283 17.44 1.23 -2.75
N PHE A 284 16.89 2.42 -2.98
CA PHE A 284 17.30 3.27 -4.10
C PHE A 284 18.65 3.93 -3.83
N VAL A 285 19.00 4.16 -2.56
CA VAL A 285 20.36 4.55 -2.15
C VAL A 285 21.36 3.45 -2.48
N THR A 286 21.02 2.19 -2.17
CA THR A 286 21.85 1.03 -2.53
C THR A 286 22.05 0.94 -4.04
N ARG A 287 20.97 1.12 -4.81
CA ARG A 287 21.04 1.11 -6.27
C ARG A 287 21.96 2.21 -6.81
N LYS A 288 21.87 3.42 -6.28
CA LYS A 288 22.75 4.52 -6.70
C LYS A 288 24.21 4.24 -6.37
N ALA A 289 24.49 3.60 -5.24
CA ALA A 289 25.83 3.11 -4.91
C ALA A 289 26.29 2.04 -5.91
N GLU A 290 25.44 1.09 -6.28
CA GLU A 290 25.73 0.05 -7.28
C GLU A 290 26.06 0.65 -8.66
N GLU A 291 25.20 1.55 -9.19
CA GLU A 291 25.43 2.26 -10.46
C GLU A 291 26.76 3.04 -10.46
N PHE A 292 27.10 3.66 -9.34
CA PHE A 292 28.39 4.33 -9.14
C PHE A 292 29.55 3.31 -9.18
N LEU A 293 29.44 2.21 -8.44
CA LEU A 293 30.48 1.19 -8.34
C LEU A 293 30.74 0.49 -9.68
N GLU A 294 29.70 0.19 -10.46
CA GLU A 294 29.80 -0.38 -11.81
C GLU A 294 30.65 0.51 -12.72
N THR A 295 30.46 1.83 -12.63
CA THR A 295 31.25 2.80 -13.40
C THR A 295 32.67 2.93 -12.84
N PHE A 296 32.79 3.05 -11.51
CA PHE A 296 34.04 3.34 -10.81
C PHE A 296 35.03 2.17 -10.88
N LEU A 297 34.54 0.93 -10.80
CA LEU A 297 35.36 -0.29 -10.82
C LEU A 297 35.45 -0.94 -12.21
N LYS A 298 34.89 -0.29 -13.24
CA LYS A 298 34.86 -0.80 -14.61
C LYS A 298 36.26 -1.15 -15.11
N GLY A 299 36.41 -2.37 -15.63
CA GLY A 299 37.68 -2.87 -16.17
C GLY A 299 38.73 -3.21 -15.11
N SER A 300 38.37 -3.15 -13.82
CA SER A 300 39.21 -3.64 -12.73
C SER A 300 38.85 -5.08 -12.34
N ARG A 301 39.74 -5.77 -11.61
CA ARG A 301 39.45 -7.09 -11.03
C ARG A 301 38.38 -7.08 -9.94
N PHE A 302 38.02 -5.89 -9.43
CA PHE A 302 37.04 -5.72 -8.36
C PHE A 302 35.62 -5.52 -8.89
N VAL A 303 35.42 -5.53 -10.21
CA VAL A 303 34.09 -5.44 -10.80
C VAL A 303 33.21 -6.62 -10.36
N ASP A 304 33.81 -7.81 -10.23
CA ASP A 304 33.11 -9.01 -9.76
C ASP A 304 32.83 -8.99 -8.24
N ASP A 305 33.49 -8.08 -7.50
CA ASP A 305 33.28 -7.88 -6.05
C ASP A 305 32.14 -6.90 -5.75
N ILE A 306 31.53 -6.26 -6.76
CA ILE A 306 30.44 -5.28 -6.57
C ILE A 306 29.30 -5.83 -5.70
N PRO A 307 28.81 -7.07 -5.88
CA PRO A 307 27.78 -7.63 -5.00
C PRO A 307 28.20 -7.65 -3.52
N LEU A 308 29.45 -8.02 -3.23
CA LEU A 308 29.98 -8.04 -1.86
C LEU A 308 30.18 -6.63 -1.30
N ILE A 309 30.71 -5.70 -2.12
CA ILE A 309 30.88 -4.30 -1.74
C ILE A 309 29.52 -3.67 -1.38
N LYS A 310 28.50 -3.93 -2.20
CA LYS A 310 27.11 -3.51 -1.98
C LYS A 310 26.54 -4.10 -0.67
N LYS A 311 26.74 -5.39 -0.42
CA LYS A 311 26.36 -6.05 0.85
C LYS A 311 26.99 -5.35 2.06
N CYS A 312 28.29 -5.06 1.98
CA CYS A 312 29.01 -4.37 3.04
C CYS A 312 28.55 -2.91 3.21
N PHE A 313 28.27 -2.21 2.12
CA PHE A 313 27.73 -0.85 2.14
C PHE A 313 26.39 -0.80 2.88
N ASP A 314 25.46 -1.70 2.58
CA ASP A 314 24.15 -1.76 3.22
C ASP A 314 24.21 -2.15 4.70
N LYS A 315 25.11 -3.08 5.07
CA LYS A 315 25.29 -3.50 6.46
C LYS A 315 25.99 -2.45 7.33
N THR A 316 26.77 -1.54 6.74
CA THR A 316 27.65 -0.63 7.51
C THR A 316 27.57 0.81 7.04
N THR A 317 28.19 1.15 5.92
CA THR A 317 28.41 2.52 5.46
C THR A 317 27.12 3.31 5.30
N LYS A 318 26.09 2.73 4.65
CA LYS A 318 24.79 3.39 4.45
C LYS A 318 24.11 3.76 5.78
N LEU A 319 24.15 2.85 6.75
CA LEU A 319 23.50 3.03 8.06
C LEU A 319 24.25 4.03 8.94
N ARG A 320 25.56 4.16 8.77
CA ARG A 320 26.43 5.02 9.59
C ARG A 320 26.69 6.39 8.98
N PHE A 321 26.29 6.64 7.74
CA PHE A 321 26.56 7.89 7.04
C PHE A 321 25.87 9.09 7.72
N ARG A 322 26.64 10.16 7.98
CA ARG A 322 26.15 11.37 8.69
C ARG A 322 26.58 12.69 8.08
N LYS A 323 27.69 12.72 7.34
CA LYS A 323 28.25 13.95 6.78
C LYS A 323 28.97 13.68 5.47
N GLU A 324 28.90 14.65 4.56
CA GLU A 324 29.53 14.59 3.24
C GLU A 324 31.01 15.00 3.22
N ASP A 325 31.48 15.70 4.26
CA ASP A 325 32.88 16.13 4.41
C ASP A 325 33.80 15.02 4.94
N GLU A 326 33.22 13.92 5.41
CA GLU A 326 33.94 12.75 5.94
C GLU A 326 34.00 11.62 4.89
N ALA A 327 35.22 11.13 4.62
CA ALA A 327 35.41 9.99 3.75
C ALA A 327 34.79 8.71 4.34
N GLN A 328 34.23 7.88 3.47
CA GLN A 328 33.55 6.65 3.84
C GLN A 328 34.36 5.43 3.43
N TYR A 329 34.30 4.37 4.24
CA TYR A 329 35.08 3.16 4.04
C TYR A 329 34.17 1.93 4.02
N ILE A 330 34.25 1.16 2.94
CA ILE A 330 33.52 -0.10 2.78
C ILE A 330 34.53 -1.23 2.87
N LYS A 331 34.50 -2.00 3.97
CA LYS A 331 35.36 -3.17 4.16
C LYS A 331 34.72 -4.37 3.46
N PHE A 332 35.31 -4.82 2.34
CA PHE A 332 34.78 -5.94 1.54
C PHE A 332 35.79 -7.07 1.37
N GLY A 333 37.08 -6.75 1.20
CA GLY A 333 38.11 -7.73 0.87
C GLY A 333 39.08 -8.02 2.01
N THR A 334 40.16 -8.73 1.68
CA THR A 334 41.24 -9.12 2.60
C THR A 334 42.32 -8.04 2.70
N LEU A 335 43.33 -8.23 3.56
CA LEU A 335 44.49 -7.32 3.63
C LEU A 335 45.33 -7.30 2.34
N LYS A 336 45.22 -8.34 1.49
CA LYS A 336 45.95 -8.43 0.22
C LYS A 336 45.29 -7.62 -0.89
N ASP A 337 44.02 -7.27 -0.72
CA ASP A 337 43.27 -6.49 -1.71
C ASP A 337 43.68 -5.02 -1.67
N ARG A 338 44.36 -4.59 -2.73
CA ARG A 338 44.94 -3.26 -2.84
C ARG A 338 44.96 -2.80 -4.30
N ASP A 339 44.37 -1.64 -4.53
CA ASP A 339 44.52 -0.86 -5.75
C ASP A 339 44.38 0.63 -5.41
N PRO A 340 45.51 1.35 -5.22
CA PRO A 340 45.48 2.75 -4.83
C PRO A 340 44.82 3.67 -5.86
N LYS A 341 44.76 3.30 -7.15
CA LYS A 341 44.12 4.12 -8.19
C LYS A 341 42.60 4.13 -8.03
N LEU A 342 42.05 3.03 -7.52
CA LEU A 342 40.64 2.87 -7.19
C LEU A 342 40.34 3.18 -5.72
N ASN A 343 41.26 3.82 -5.00
CA ASN A 343 41.12 4.08 -3.56
C ASN A 343 40.89 2.82 -2.71
N ILE A 344 41.37 1.65 -3.16
CA ILE A 344 41.27 0.38 -2.43
C ILE A 344 42.57 0.13 -1.68
N ARG A 345 42.49 0.00 -0.36
CA ARG A 345 43.63 -0.33 0.51
C ARG A 345 43.21 -1.31 1.60
N SER A 346 43.98 -2.38 1.77
CA SER A 346 43.72 -3.39 2.81
C SER A 346 42.28 -3.94 2.78
N GLY A 347 41.74 -4.14 1.57
CA GLY A 347 40.38 -4.63 1.33
C GLY A 347 39.28 -3.64 1.69
N GLN A 348 39.61 -2.36 1.85
CA GLN A 348 38.64 -1.28 2.06
C GLN A 348 38.59 -0.40 0.82
N LEU A 349 37.40 -0.22 0.26
CA LEU A 349 37.13 0.80 -0.72
C LEU A 349 36.83 2.11 0.01
N LYS A 350 37.62 3.16 -0.28
CA LYS A 350 37.36 4.51 0.22
C LYS A 350 36.55 5.29 -0.81
N LEU A 351 35.41 5.83 -0.39
CA LEU A 351 34.56 6.75 -1.14
C LEU A 351 34.64 8.16 -0.55
N LEU A 352 34.41 9.19 -1.37
CA LEU A 352 34.19 10.54 -0.84
C LEU A 352 32.82 10.60 -0.17
N GLY A 353 32.70 11.40 0.90
CA GLY A 353 31.40 11.60 1.54
C GLY A 353 30.39 12.26 0.59
N THR A 354 30.85 13.12 -0.32
CA THR A 354 30.05 13.72 -1.40
C THR A 354 29.49 12.68 -2.38
N ASP A 355 30.26 11.63 -2.70
CA ASP A 355 29.78 10.53 -3.54
C ASP A 355 28.64 9.80 -2.81
N VAL A 356 28.85 9.47 -1.52
CA VAL A 356 27.83 8.80 -0.72
C VAL A 356 26.59 9.66 -0.53
N ALA A 357 26.73 10.97 -0.30
CA ALA A 357 25.62 11.92 -0.23
C ALA A 357 24.79 11.92 -1.52
N SER A 358 25.44 11.87 -2.69
CA SER A 358 24.75 11.82 -3.99
C SER A 358 23.85 10.59 -4.15
N PHE A 359 24.12 9.50 -3.42
CA PHE A 359 23.27 8.30 -3.44
C PHE A 359 21.93 8.52 -2.70
N PHE A 360 21.91 9.39 -1.69
CA PHE A 360 20.72 9.75 -0.92
C PHE A 360 19.92 10.89 -1.56
N GLU A 361 20.57 11.73 -2.37
CA GLU A 361 20.00 12.95 -2.94
C GLU A 361 18.63 12.75 -3.61
N PRO A 362 18.39 11.70 -4.45
CA PRO A 362 17.08 11.49 -5.06
C PRO A 362 15.95 11.27 -4.02
N SER A 363 16.24 10.56 -2.94
CA SER A 363 15.28 10.31 -1.86
C SER A 363 15.05 11.56 -1.01
N VAL A 364 16.12 12.28 -0.67
CA VAL A 364 16.05 13.55 0.11
C VAL A 364 15.20 14.56 -0.64
N LYS A 365 15.52 14.81 -1.92
CA LYS A 365 14.79 15.74 -2.77
C LYS A 365 13.32 15.35 -2.92
N CYS A 366 13.05 14.07 -3.14
CA CYS A 366 11.68 13.56 -3.22
C CYS A 366 10.86 13.86 -1.96
N ILE A 367 11.44 13.67 -0.76
CA ILE A 367 10.75 13.98 0.50
C ILE A 367 10.49 15.48 0.62
N ILE A 368 11.50 16.32 0.38
CA ILE A 368 11.38 17.78 0.49
C ILE A 368 10.28 18.30 -0.43
N GLU A 369 10.33 17.95 -1.72
CA GLU A 369 9.33 18.36 -2.71
C GLU A 369 7.92 17.89 -2.33
N SER A 370 7.81 16.68 -1.79
CA SER A 370 6.52 16.13 -1.37
C SER A 370 5.94 16.84 -0.15
N ILE A 371 6.77 17.18 0.84
CA ILE A 371 6.36 17.98 2.00
C ILE A 371 5.84 19.34 1.52
N GLU A 372 6.56 20.01 0.62
CA GLU A 372 6.13 21.29 0.05
C GLU A 372 4.80 21.19 -0.69
N GLN A 373 4.61 20.14 -1.49
CA GLN A 373 3.35 19.87 -2.19
C GLN A 373 2.18 19.65 -1.22
N GLN A 374 2.39 18.90 -0.14
CA GLN A 374 1.36 18.68 0.89
C GLN A 374 1.00 19.98 1.61
N CYS A 375 2.00 20.80 1.95
CA CYS A 375 1.79 22.14 2.51
C CYS A 375 0.97 23.03 1.58
N ALA A 376 1.27 23.01 0.27
CA ALA A 376 0.56 23.82 -0.72
C ALA A 376 -0.87 23.32 -1.00
N ALA A 377 -1.10 22.00 -0.95
CA ALA A 377 -2.40 21.40 -1.19
C ALA A 377 -3.36 21.54 0.01
N SER A 378 -2.82 21.66 1.23
CA SER A 378 -3.64 21.74 2.43
C SER A 378 -4.25 23.12 2.64
N LYS A 379 -5.53 23.14 3.04
CA LYS A 379 -6.20 24.36 3.53
C LYS A 379 -5.84 24.68 4.99
N THR A 380 -5.25 23.73 5.71
CA THR A 380 -4.86 23.88 7.11
C THR A 380 -3.35 24.05 7.20
N PRO A 381 -2.84 25.09 7.89
CA PRO A 381 -1.40 25.23 8.10
C PRO A 381 -0.81 24.01 8.81
N ILE A 382 0.27 23.46 8.26
CA ILE A 382 0.99 22.31 8.82
C ILE A 382 2.08 22.84 9.77
N ALA A 383 2.18 22.26 10.95
CA ALA A 383 3.16 22.67 11.96
C ALA A 383 4.30 21.68 12.16
N SER A 384 4.01 20.38 12.04
CA SER A 384 4.94 19.32 12.40
C SER A 384 5.00 18.23 11.34
N VAL A 385 6.20 17.70 11.14
CA VAL A 385 6.50 16.55 10.30
C VAL A 385 7.12 15.47 11.17
N PHE A 386 6.50 14.29 11.20
CA PHE A 386 7.02 13.11 11.86
C PHE A 386 7.64 12.18 10.82
N LEU A 387 8.96 12.03 10.87
CA LEU A 387 9.70 11.11 10.03
C LEU A 387 9.77 9.73 10.72
N VAL A 388 9.19 8.72 10.09
CA VAL A 388 9.05 7.35 10.62
C VAL A 388 9.47 6.31 9.58
N GLY A 389 9.45 5.03 9.96
CA GLY A 389 9.91 3.94 9.09
C GLY A 389 11.41 3.65 9.26
N GLY A 390 11.88 2.57 8.62
CA GLY A 390 13.25 2.09 8.80
C GLY A 390 14.32 3.01 8.21
N PHE A 391 13.99 3.74 7.13
CA PHE A 391 14.93 4.67 6.50
C PHE A 391 15.06 5.99 7.27
N ALA A 392 14.04 6.36 8.06
CA ALA A 392 14.08 7.51 8.98
C ALA A 392 15.18 7.41 10.06
N ALA A 393 15.68 6.19 10.32
CA ALA A 393 16.82 5.99 11.22
C ALA A 393 18.15 6.54 10.66
N SER A 394 18.22 6.88 9.37
CA SER A 394 19.40 7.51 8.77
C SER A 394 19.59 8.92 9.32
N GLU A 395 20.72 9.15 10.00
CA GLU A 395 21.12 10.47 10.48
C GLU A 395 21.25 11.49 9.35
N TRP A 396 21.83 11.09 8.22
CA TRP A 396 21.95 11.95 7.04
C TRP A 396 20.58 12.39 6.52
N LEU A 397 19.65 11.43 6.31
CA LEU A 397 18.30 11.73 5.81
C LEU A 397 17.56 12.70 6.74
N PHE A 398 17.56 12.42 8.03
CA PHE A 398 16.88 13.25 9.03
C PHE A 398 17.47 14.66 9.07
N LYS A 399 18.80 14.78 9.06
CA LYS A 399 19.51 16.07 9.06
C LYS A 399 19.11 16.92 7.85
N GLN A 400 19.18 16.36 6.63
CA GLN A 400 18.84 17.09 5.40
C GLN A 400 17.39 17.60 5.41
N ILE A 401 16.43 16.77 5.83
CA ILE A 401 15.02 17.17 5.90
C ILE A 401 14.83 18.26 6.97
N LYS A 402 15.44 18.09 8.15
CA LYS A 402 15.32 19.08 9.24
C LYS A 402 15.89 20.44 8.84
N GLU A 403 17.06 20.47 8.19
CA GLU A 403 17.68 21.71 7.72
C GLU A 403 16.81 22.42 6.69
N ALA A 404 16.26 21.69 5.71
CA ALA A 404 15.40 22.24 4.66
C ALA A 404 14.13 22.96 5.14
N PHE A 405 13.67 22.64 6.36
CA PHE A 405 12.41 23.14 6.91
C PHE A 405 12.54 23.96 8.21
N SER A 406 13.73 23.99 8.80
CA SER A 406 14.01 24.76 10.03
C SER A 406 13.68 26.25 9.91
N GLU A 407 14.07 26.88 8.80
CA GLU A 407 13.77 28.31 8.53
C GLU A 407 12.32 28.55 8.08
N LYS A 408 11.62 27.50 7.64
CA LYS A 408 10.21 27.56 7.19
C LYS A 408 9.21 27.39 8.34
N GLY A 409 9.69 27.23 9.58
CA GLY A 409 8.84 27.12 10.77
C GLY A 409 8.10 25.78 10.91
N LEU A 410 8.55 24.74 10.19
CA LEU A 410 8.05 23.37 10.30
C LEU A 410 8.92 22.57 11.28
N ASP A 411 8.30 22.02 12.31
CA ASP A 411 9.00 21.19 13.28
C ASP A 411 9.15 19.75 12.76
N VAL A 412 10.38 19.37 12.43
CA VAL A 412 10.71 18.02 11.96
C VAL A 412 11.24 17.20 13.13
N SER A 413 10.51 16.14 13.48
CA SER A 413 10.86 15.22 14.55
C SER A 413 10.84 13.77 14.09
N ARG A 414 11.54 12.91 14.83
CA ARG A 414 11.53 11.46 14.66
C ARG A 414 11.28 10.80 16.03
N PRO A 415 10.34 9.85 16.14
CA PRO A 415 10.10 9.11 17.38
C PRO A 415 11.38 8.42 17.91
N ASP A 416 11.64 8.51 19.21
CA ASP A 416 12.78 7.81 19.86
C ASP A 416 12.51 6.30 20.04
N SER A 417 11.24 5.92 20.14
CA SER A 417 10.80 4.52 20.22
C SER A 417 11.02 3.83 18.87
N HIS A 418 11.90 2.82 18.82
CA HIS A 418 12.16 1.90 17.70
C HIS A 418 11.23 2.10 16.48
N VAL A 419 11.51 3.10 15.63
CA VAL A 419 10.69 3.48 14.46
C VAL A 419 10.44 2.32 13.50
N ASN A 420 11.28 1.28 13.59
CA ASN A 420 11.14 0.04 12.87
C ASN A 420 9.84 -0.73 13.20
N LYS A 421 9.19 -0.50 14.36
CA LYS A 421 7.91 -1.13 14.78
C LYS A 421 6.67 -0.34 14.39
N ALA A 422 6.83 0.90 13.95
CA ALA A 422 5.75 1.89 13.90
C ALA A 422 4.52 1.38 13.14
N VAL A 423 4.74 0.81 11.96
CA VAL A 423 3.66 0.36 11.08
C VAL A 423 2.88 -0.83 11.66
N ALA A 424 3.56 -1.85 12.19
CA ALA A 424 2.88 -3.04 12.70
C ALA A 424 2.10 -2.76 14.00
N ASP A 425 2.70 -2.02 14.94
CA ASP A 425 2.02 -1.59 16.17
C ASP A 425 0.87 -0.62 15.84
N GLY A 426 1.11 0.29 14.92
CA GLY A 426 0.14 1.23 14.37
C GLY A 426 -1.04 0.56 13.67
N ALA A 427 -0.84 -0.60 13.05
CA ALA A 427 -1.91 -1.37 12.42
C ALA A 427 -2.82 -2.08 13.43
N VAL A 428 -2.28 -2.56 14.55
CA VAL A 428 -3.10 -3.07 15.67
C VAL A 428 -3.85 -1.90 16.32
N SER A 429 -3.19 -0.75 16.48
CA SER A 429 -3.79 0.50 16.94
C SER A 429 -4.96 0.94 16.07
N PHE A 430 -4.80 0.90 14.75
CA PHE A 430 -5.85 1.18 13.78
C PHE A 430 -7.12 0.36 14.06
N TYR A 431 -6.95 -0.96 14.19
CA TYR A 431 -8.07 -1.86 14.46
C TYR A 431 -8.73 -1.64 15.82
N ILE A 432 -7.99 -1.20 16.84
CA ILE A 432 -8.55 -1.01 18.18
C ILE A 432 -9.17 0.38 18.33
N ASP A 433 -8.48 1.41 17.85
CA ASP A 433 -8.73 2.80 18.22
C ASP A 433 -9.50 3.60 17.15
N HIS A 434 -9.42 3.22 15.86
CA HIS A 434 -10.12 3.88 14.74
C HIS A 434 -10.09 5.43 14.78
N PHE A 435 -8.89 6.02 14.84
CA PHE A 435 -8.72 7.46 15.04
C PHE A 435 -9.06 8.28 13.80
N VAL A 436 -8.91 7.75 12.58
CA VAL A 436 -9.15 8.48 11.33
C VAL A 436 -10.60 8.33 10.90
N ALA A 437 -11.39 9.41 11.01
CA ALA A 437 -12.82 9.38 10.71
C ALA A 437 -13.17 9.84 9.29
N ALA A 438 -12.24 10.54 8.62
CA ALA A 438 -12.44 11.03 7.26
C ALA A 438 -11.15 11.07 6.42
N ARG A 439 -11.28 10.81 5.12
CA ARG A 439 -10.20 10.70 4.12
C ARG A 439 -10.41 11.67 2.96
N VAL A 440 -9.39 11.99 2.16
CA VAL A 440 -9.54 12.83 0.95
C VAL A 440 -9.41 11.97 -0.31
N SER A 441 -10.38 12.07 -1.21
CA SER A 441 -10.37 11.33 -2.47
C SER A 441 -9.23 11.79 -3.40
N LYS A 442 -8.31 10.89 -3.77
CA LYS A 442 -7.19 11.18 -4.68
C LYS A 442 -7.61 11.46 -6.13
N VAL A 443 -8.73 10.88 -6.52
CA VAL A 443 -9.26 10.86 -7.89
C VAL A 443 -10.76 11.07 -7.86
N ALA A 444 -11.36 11.42 -8.99
CA ALA A 444 -12.80 11.32 -9.13
C ALA A 444 -13.17 9.88 -9.53
N TYR A 445 -14.32 9.41 -9.07
CA TYR A 445 -14.88 8.11 -9.44
C TYR A 445 -16.19 8.32 -10.18
N GLY A 446 -16.41 7.57 -11.25
CA GLY A 446 -17.61 7.69 -12.05
C GLY A 446 -17.73 6.57 -13.06
N ILE A 447 -18.71 6.70 -13.95
CA ILE A 447 -18.97 5.73 -15.03
C ILE A 447 -19.15 6.47 -16.35
N ASP A 448 -18.86 5.78 -17.45
CA ASP A 448 -19.27 6.26 -18.77
C ASP A 448 -20.77 6.05 -18.95
N ILE A 449 -21.45 7.07 -19.45
CA ILE A 449 -22.86 7.04 -19.76
C ILE A 449 -23.11 7.56 -21.18
N HIS A 450 -24.31 7.30 -21.64
CA HIS A 450 -24.88 7.94 -22.81
C HIS A 450 -25.73 9.14 -22.38
N THR A 451 -25.95 10.06 -23.31
CA THR A 451 -26.86 11.19 -23.11
C THR A 451 -27.64 11.47 -24.37
N ASN A 452 -28.86 12.00 -24.22
CA ASN A 452 -29.71 12.35 -25.36
C ASN A 452 -29.00 13.34 -26.30
N TYR A 453 -29.03 13.06 -27.59
CA TYR A 453 -28.47 13.92 -28.61
C TYR A 453 -29.26 15.23 -28.70
N GLN A 454 -28.56 16.37 -28.62
CA GLN A 454 -29.14 17.70 -28.72
C GLN A 454 -28.55 18.38 -29.96
N PRO A 455 -29.28 18.43 -31.10
CA PRO A 455 -28.77 19.02 -32.35
C PRO A 455 -28.35 20.49 -32.22
N THR A 456 -28.92 21.20 -31.25
CA THR A 456 -28.61 22.60 -30.95
C THR A 456 -27.30 22.77 -30.17
N SER A 457 -26.81 21.74 -29.48
CA SER A 457 -25.58 21.78 -28.70
C SER A 457 -24.34 21.63 -29.60
N PRO A 458 -23.42 22.62 -29.63
CA PRO A 458 -22.17 22.51 -30.39
C PRO A 458 -21.34 21.28 -29.98
N GLU A 459 -21.25 20.99 -28.69
CA GLU A 459 -20.53 19.83 -28.16
C GLU A 459 -21.09 18.50 -28.67
N HIS A 460 -22.42 18.39 -28.78
CA HIS A 460 -23.05 17.18 -29.31
C HIS A 460 -22.81 17.08 -30.82
N ARG A 461 -22.85 18.20 -31.56
CA ARG A 461 -22.60 18.20 -33.01
C ARG A 461 -21.20 17.72 -33.38
N LEU A 462 -20.17 18.04 -32.59
CA LEU A 462 -18.81 17.50 -32.78
C LEU A 462 -18.79 15.96 -32.77
N ARG A 463 -19.72 15.36 -32.01
CA ARG A 463 -19.88 13.92 -31.82
C ARG A 463 -21.10 13.38 -32.56
N ALA A 464 -21.63 14.12 -33.55
CA ALA A 464 -22.79 13.66 -34.33
C ALA A 464 -22.52 12.34 -35.06
N HIS A 465 -21.25 12.03 -35.35
CA HIS A 465 -20.83 10.77 -35.98
C HIS A 465 -20.96 9.55 -35.07
N THR A 466 -21.13 9.71 -33.75
CA THR A 466 -21.32 8.61 -32.78
C THR A 466 -22.79 8.43 -32.37
N VAL A 467 -23.71 9.20 -32.96
CA VAL A 467 -25.14 9.15 -32.65
C VAL A 467 -25.71 7.78 -33.00
N PHE A 468 -26.51 7.22 -32.09
CA PHE A 468 -27.24 5.98 -32.32
C PHE A 468 -28.64 6.05 -31.68
N GLU A 469 -29.51 5.13 -32.10
CA GLU A 469 -30.83 4.94 -31.49
C GLU A 469 -30.75 3.81 -30.46
N ASN A 470 -31.11 4.09 -29.21
CA ASN A 470 -31.13 3.13 -28.11
C ASN A 470 -32.43 2.29 -28.15
N ASP A 471 -32.52 1.19 -27.39
CA ASP A 471 -33.64 0.24 -27.44
C ASP A 471 -35.00 0.85 -27.04
N ASP A 472 -35.00 1.96 -26.32
CA ASP A 472 -36.20 2.71 -25.98
C ASP A 472 -36.63 3.73 -27.07
N GLY A 473 -35.86 3.82 -28.16
CA GLY A 473 -36.05 4.74 -29.28
C GLY A 473 -35.52 6.15 -29.05
N GLN A 474 -34.76 6.38 -27.97
CA GLN A 474 -34.06 7.65 -27.75
C GLN A 474 -32.83 7.73 -28.66
N ILE A 475 -32.58 8.92 -29.20
CA ILE A 475 -31.38 9.21 -29.97
C ILE A 475 -30.33 9.72 -29.00
N GLU A 476 -29.27 8.94 -28.80
CA GLU A 476 -28.24 9.19 -27.79
C GLU A 476 -26.85 9.34 -28.42
N ILE A 477 -25.93 9.92 -27.67
CA ILE A 477 -24.49 9.92 -27.96
C ILE A 477 -23.72 9.31 -26.78
N PRO A 478 -22.69 8.50 -27.04
CA PRO A 478 -21.85 7.91 -26.01
C PRO A 478 -20.72 8.85 -25.55
N GLY A 479 -19.91 8.38 -24.60
CA GLY A 479 -18.65 9.02 -24.23
C GLY A 479 -18.77 10.13 -23.20
N LEU A 480 -19.88 10.23 -22.48
CA LEU A 480 -20.05 11.19 -21.39
C LEU A 480 -19.65 10.53 -20.06
N PHE A 481 -18.64 11.06 -19.38
CA PHE A 481 -18.30 10.62 -18.03
C PHE A 481 -19.25 11.24 -17.02
N SER A 482 -19.82 10.44 -16.12
CA SER A 482 -20.68 10.90 -15.02
C SER A 482 -20.01 10.62 -13.68
N THR A 483 -19.54 11.69 -13.04
CA THR A 483 -18.92 11.63 -11.72
C THR A 483 -19.93 11.14 -10.67
N ILE A 484 -19.49 10.26 -9.78
CA ILE A 484 -20.20 9.79 -8.57
C ILE A 484 -19.57 10.45 -7.35
N LEU A 485 -18.23 10.38 -7.23
CA LEU A 485 -17.43 11.04 -6.22
C LEU A 485 -16.40 11.94 -6.90
N SER A 486 -16.33 13.21 -6.51
CA SER A 486 -15.35 14.16 -7.04
C SER A 486 -13.98 13.99 -6.39
N LYS A 487 -12.92 14.34 -7.13
CA LYS A 487 -11.56 14.46 -6.59
C LYS A 487 -11.49 15.50 -5.47
N ASP A 488 -10.58 15.31 -4.52
CA ASP A 488 -10.32 16.17 -3.37
C ASP A 488 -11.54 16.34 -2.42
N THR A 489 -12.49 15.39 -2.49
CA THR A 489 -13.65 15.35 -1.60
C THR A 489 -13.28 14.65 -0.29
N THR A 490 -13.62 15.27 0.84
CA THR A 490 -13.54 14.64 2.17
C THR A 490 -14.66 13.62 2.32
N VAL A 491 -14.30 12.37 2.63
CA VAL A 491 -15.20 11.23 2.77
C VAL A 491 -15.13 10.71 4.18
N SER A 492 -16.24 10.67 4.91
CA SER A 492 -16.31 10.02 6.22
C SER A 492 -16.65 8.54 6.09
N GLU A 493 -16.38 7.76 7.15
CA GLU A 493 -16.64 6.30 7.15
C GLU A 493 -18.10 5.93 6.80
N THR A 494 -19.05 6.81 7.10
CA THR A 494 -20.48 6.57 6.92
C THR A 494 -21.06 7.20 5.65
N THR A 495 -20.25 7.94 4.88
CA THR A 495 -20.74 8.67 3.71
C THR A 495 -20.89 7.75 2.51
N GLU A 496 -22.13 7.61 2.03
CA GLU A 496 -22.46 6.95 0.77
C GLU A 496 -22.53 7.98 -0.37
N PHE A 497 -21.85 7.72 -1.49
CA PHE A 497 -21.99 8.49 -2.72
C PHE A 497 -22.90 7.75 -3.69
N LYS A 498 -24.08 8.32 -3.90
CA LYS A 498 -25.17 7.71 -4.66
C LYS A 498 -25.44 8.46 -5.97
N ARG A 499 -25.49 7.74 -7.08
CA ARG A 499 -25.93 8.28 -8.38
C ARG A 499 -26.86 7.31 -9.11
N SER A 500 -27.90 7.87 -9.71
CA SER A 500 -28.94 7.14 -10.43
C SER A 500 -28.61 7.00 -11.91
N TYR A 501 -28.84 5.80 -12.43
CA TYR A 501 -28.64 5.41 -13.81
C TYR A 501 -29.78 4.49 -14.27
N TYR A 502 -29.79 4.17 -15.55
CA TYR A 502 -30.71 3.19 -16.10
C TYR A 502 -30.05 2.38 -17.21
N LEU A 503 -30.53 1.16 -17.40
CA LEU A 503 -30.27 0.34 -18.58
C LEU A 503 -31.58 0.04 -19.28
N VAL A 504 -31.50 -0.08 -20.59
CA VAL A 504 -32.60 -0.51 -21.46
C VAL A 504 -32.17 -1.72 -22.27
N ALA A 505 -33.11 -2.62 -22.52
CA ALA A 505 -32.92 -3.72 -23.47
C ALA A 505 -34.20 -3.98 -24.27
N ALA A 506 -34.06 -4.49 -25.49
CA ALA A 506 -35.17 -4.90 -26.34
C ALA A 506 -35.92 -6.16 -25.83
N SER A 507 -35.27 -6.98 -25.00
CA SER A 507 -35.81 -8.25 -24.50
C SER A 507 -35.76 -8.35 -22.97
N PRO A 508 -36.76 -8.93 -22.28
CA PRO A 508 -36.70 -9.11 -20.82
C PRO A 508 -35.74 -10.24 -20.41
N THR A 509 -35.31 -11.06 -21.36
CA THR A 509 -34.35 -12.14 -21.14
C THR A 509 -32.92 -11.72 -21.46
N ASP A 510 -32.70 -10.45 -21.81
CA ASP A 510 -31.36 -9.95 -22.07
C ASP A 510 -30.48 -10.12 -20.81
N PRO A 511 -29.29 -10.75 -20.93
CA PRO A 511 -28.38 -10.92 -19.81
C PRO A 511 -28.04 -9.61 -19.08
N ILE A 512 -28.01 -8.49 -19.79
CA ILE A 512 -27.66 -7.18 -19.20
C ILE A 512 -28.67 -6.71 -18.14
N LEU A 513 -29.92 -7.19 -18.22
CA LEU A 513 -30.98 -6.89 -17.26
C LEU A 513 -31.02 -7.86 -16.08
N ARG A 514 -30.27 -8.97 -16.15
CA ARG A 514 -30.21 -10.01 -15.10
C ARG A 514 -28.94 -9.94 -14.29
N LEU A 515 -27.83 -9.52 -14.89
CA LEU A 515 -26.57 -9.29 -14.22
C LEU A 515 -26.07 -7.90 -14.60
N LEU A 516 -26.36 -6.92 -13.74
CA LEU A 516 -25.79 -5.59 -13.89
C LEU A 516 -24.29 -5.68 -13.65
N SER A 517 -23.49 -5.19 -14.58
CA SER A 517 -22.03 -5.12 -14.45
C SER A 517 -21.59 -3.72 -14.85
N ILE A 518 -21.36 -2.86 -13.86
CA ILE A 518 -21.05 -1.45 -14.06
C ILE A 518 -19.55 -1.23 -13.93
N LEU A 519 -18.92 -0.70 -14.98
CA LEU A 519 -17.51 -0.33 -14.98
C LEU A 519 -17.33 1.02 -14.25
N ILE A 520 -16.65 0.99 -13.10
CA ILE A 520 -16.22 2.19 -12.39
C ILE A 520 -14.85 2.61 -12.90
N LYS A 521 -14.72 3.87 -13.29
CA LYS A 521 -13.46 4.50 -13.72
C LYS A 521 -13.00 5.53 -12.72
N CYS A 522 -11.69 5.61 -12.56
CA CYS A 522 -10.99 6.70 -11.89
C CYS A 522 -10.66 7.79 -12.92
N TYR A 523 -10.83 9.05 -12.52
CA TYR A 523 -10.48 10.22 -13.32
C TYR A 523 -9.52 11.13 -12.54
N LYS A 524 -8.38 11.43 -13.17
CA LYS A 524 -7.24 12.19 -12.59
C LYS A 524 -7.06 13.57 -13.21
N GLY A 525 -7.83 13.91 -14.24
CA GLY A 525 -7.70 15.17 -14.98
C GLY A 525 -8.23 16.40 -14.24
N SER A 526 -8.45 17.48 -15.00
CA SER A 526 -8.74 18.81 -14.44
C SER A 526 -10.22 19.23 -14.45
N ALA A 527 -11.07 18.50 -15.17
CA ALA A 527 -12.50 18.76 -15.28
C ALA A 527 -13.18 18.69 -13.90
N LYS A 528 -13.91 19.76 -13.58
CA LYS A 528 -14.69 19.88 -12.33
C LYS A 528 -16.18 19.67 -12.54
N ALA A 529 -16.62 19.55 -13.80
CA ALA A 529 -18.02 19.37 -14.13
C ALA A 529 -18.53 18.00 -13.66
N GLN A 530 -19.79 17.94 -13.26
CA GLN A 530 -20.42 16.67 -12.86
C GLN A 530 -20.47 15.66 -14.00
N LYS A 531 -20.61 16.17 -15.23
CA LYS A 531 -20.60 15.40 -16.47
C LYS A 531 -19.79 16.15 -17.51
N PHE A 532 -18.93 15.43 -18.23
CA PHE A 532 -18.10 15.97 -19.31
C PHE A 532 -17.76 14.85 -20.29
N PHE A 533 -17.45 15.19 -21.53
CA PHE A 533 -17.10 14.18 -22.52
C PHE A 533 -15.67 13.68 -22.29
N VAL A 534 -15.47 12.37 -22.41
CA VAL A 534 -14.19 11.71 -22.12
C VAL A 534 -13.08 12.18 -23.06
N ASP A 535 -13.42 12.44 -24.32
CA ASP A 535 -12.50 12.90 -25.38
C ASP A 535 -12.04 14.36 -25.25
N THR A 536 -12.57 15.13 -24.28
CA THR A 536 -12.05 16.47 -23.98
C THR A 536 -10.85 16.44 -23.03
N GLU A 537 -10.52 15.26 -22.49
CA GLU A 537 -9.45 15.06 -21.54
C GLU A 537 -8.38 14.13 -22.14
N PRO A 538 -7.12 14.20 -21.66
CA PRO A 538 -6.08 13.28 -22.11
C PRO A 538 -6.45 11.82 -21.85
N ASP A 539 -6.09 10.91 -22.75
CA ASP A 539 -6.40 9.48 -22.62
C ASP A 539 -5.88 8.85 -21.32
N ASP A 540 -4.78 9.37 -20.76
CA ASP A 540 -4.21 8.89 -19.51
C ASP A 540 -4.78 9.54 -18.24
N ALA A 541 -5.77 10.43 -18.41
CA ALA A 541 -6.55 10.96 -17.30
C ALA A 541 -7.50 9.90 -16.71
N PHE A 542 -7.81 8.83 -17.44
CA PHE A 542 -8.73 7.78 -17.01
C PHE A 542 -8.02 6.45 -16.76
N SER A 543 -8.49 5.71 -15.76
CA SER A 543 -8.13 4.31 -15.56
C SER A 543 -9.33 3.52 -15.08
N THR A 544 -9.44 2.26 -15.50
CA THR A 544 -10.43 1.34 -14.93
C THR A 544 -10.10 1.09 -13.46
N LEU A 545 -11.10 1.19 -12.59
CA LEU A 545 -10.99 0.77 -11.20
C LEU A 545 -11.47 -0.67 -11.02
N CYS A 546 -12.74 -0.92 -11.31
CA CYS A 546 -13.38 -2.20 -11.06
C CYS A 546 -14.73 -2.31 -11.76
N HIS A 547 -15.25 -3.53 -11.85
CA HIS A 547 -16.63 -3.82 -12.14
C HIS A 547 -17.43 -4.03 -10.85
N VAL A 548 -18.53 -3.31 -10.71
CA VAL A 548 -19.53 -3.52 -9.66
C VAL A 548 -20.65 -4.38 -10.23
N ARG A 549 -20.82 -5.59 -9.70
CA ARG A 549 -21.79 -6.56 -10.20
C ARG A 549 -22.96 -6.77 -9.25
N ALA A 550 -24.18 -6.85 -9.80
CA ALA A 550 -25.39 -7.18 -9.05
C ALA A 550 -26.31 -8.12 -9.84
N ASP A 551 -26.69 -9.22 -9.19
CA ASP A 551 -27.73 -10.11 -9.68
C ASP A 551 -29.10 -9.43 -9.52
N THR A 552 -29.72 -9.17 -10.66
CA THR A 552 -31.03 -8.54 -10.83
C THR A 552 -32.04 -9.49 -11.47
N SER A 553 -31.73 -10.79 -11.56
CA SER A 553 -32.60 -11.82 -12.15
C SER A 553 -33.98 -11.91 -11.52
N GLN A 554 -34.11 -11.48 -10.26
CA GLN A 554 -35.37 -11.48 -9.50
C GLN A 554 -36.25 -10.25 -9.81
N LEU A 555 -35.75 -9.26 -10.56
CA LEU A 555 -36.52 -8.06 -10.87
C LEU A 555 -37.68 -8.35 -11.83
N HIS A 556 -38.88 -7.95 -11.42
CA HIS A 556 -40.04 -7.91 -12.31
C HIS A 556 -40.01 -6.66 -13.20
N ILE A 557 -39.49 -6.80 -14.42
CA ILE A 557 -39.37 -5.69 -15.38
C ILE A 557 -40.58 -5.70 -16.33
N SER A 558 -41.43 -4.69 -16.21
CA SER A 558 -42.60 -4.53 -17.08
C SER A 558 -42.21 -3.93 -18.44
N PRO A 559 -42.81 -4.40 -19.55
CA PRO A 559 -42.54 -3.84 -20.87
C PRO A 559 -43.06 -2.40 -20.96
N ARG A 560 -42.19 -1.49 -21.40
CA ARG A 560 -42.51 -0.10 -21.72
C ARG A 560 -42.64 0.05 -23.24
N LYS A 561 -43.52 0.95 -23.70
CA LYS A 561 -43.67 1.24 -25.14
C LYS A 561 -42.71 2.36 -25.52
N SER A 562 -41.97 2.19 -26.62
CA SER A 562 -41.19 3.29 -27.20
C SER A 562 -42.13 4.41 -27.71
N GLY A 563 -41.69 5.66 -27.60
CA GLY A 563 -42.46 6.84 -28.03
C GLY A 563 -42.64 6.95 -29.55
N LYS A 564 -41.86 6.22 -30.35
CA LYS A 564 -41.85 6.32 -31.83
C LYS A 564 -42.20 5.02 -32.58
N GLY A 565 -42.43 3.91 -31.87
CA GLY A 565 -42.78 2.63 -32.50
C GLY A 565 -43.43 1.66 -31.52
N ARG A 566 -44.23 0.70 -32.03
CA ARG A 566 -44.88 -0.36 -31.23
C ARG A 566 -43.89 -1.35 -30.57
N ALA A 567 -42.58 -1.13 -30.70
CA ALA A 567 -41.55 -1.94 -30.07
C ALA A 567 -41.61 -1.78 -28.54
N ARG A 568 -41.55 -2.92 -27.85
CA ARG A 568 -41.48 -2.98 -26.39
C ARG A 568 -40.01 -2.93 -26.00
N HIS A 569 -39.69 -2.14 -24.98
CA HIS A 569 -38.39 -2.15 -24.33
C HIS A 569 -38.57 -2.43 -22.84
N TYR A 570 -37.48 -2.82 -22.20
CA TYR A 570 -37.42 -3.14 -20.78
C TYR A 570 -36.38 -2.22 -20.16
N ARG A 571 -36.73 -1.60 -19.03
CA ARG A 571 -35.86 -0.63 -18.36
C ARG A 571 -35.67 -1.00 -16.90
N VAL A 572 -34.41 -1.00 -16.46
CA VAL A 572 -34.03 -1.12 -15.06
C VAL A 572 -33.44 0.21 -14.62
N ASP A 573 -34.08 0.82 -13.63
CA ASP A 573 -33.60 2.02 -12.95
C ASP A 573 -32.83 1.56 -11.70
N PHE A 574 -31.59 2.02 -11.54
CA PHE A 574 -30.73 1.62 -10.44
C PHE A 574 -29.85 2.77 -9.98
N ASP A 575 -29.36 2.67 -8.76
CA ASP A 575 -28.40 3.57 -8.17
C ASP A 575 -27.09 2.83 -7.96
N VAL A 576 -25.98 3.44 -8.39
CA VAL A 576 -24.64 3.01 -7.98
C VAL A 576 -24.31 3.76 -6.69
N ILE A 577 -23.99 3.01 -5.65
CA ILE A 577 -23.62 3.52 -4.34
C ILE A 577 -22.17 3.13 -4.09
N LEU A 578 -21.30 4.12 -3.87
CA LEU A 578 -19.90 3.92 -3.49
C LEU A 578 -19.69 4.41 -2.06
N SER A 579 -19.07 3.59 -1.22
CA SER A 579 -18.74 3.93 0.17
C SER A 579 -17.27 3.64 0.43
N PHE A 580 -16.55 4.63 0.95
CA PHE A 580 -15.12 4.56 1.25
C PHE A 580 -14.91 4.44 2.75
N GLY A 581 -15.74 3.59 3.37
CA GLY A 581 -15.96 3.58 4.81
C GLY A 581 -14.71 3.25 5.64
N LEU A 582 -13.73 2.59 5.03
CA LEU A 582 -12.42 2.24 5.58
C LEU A 582 -11.36 2.36 4.45
N THR A 583 -10.18 1.74 4.57
CA THR A 583 -9.21 1.66 3.47
C THR A 583 -9.71 0.93 2.23
N GLU A 584 -10.78 0.15 2.34
CA GLU A 584 -11.38 -0.60 1.24
C GLU A 584 -12.58 0.14 0.65
N LEU A 585 -12.63 0.22 -0.68
CA LEU A 585 -13.83 0.63 -1.40
C LEU A 585 -14.89 -0.46 -1.22
N THR A 586 -16.10 -0.06 -0.87
CA THR A 586 -17.29 -0.89 -0.99
C THR A 586 -18.25 -0.27 -1.98
N ALA A 587 -18.98 -1.11 -2.71
CA ALA A 587 -19.95 -0.69 -3.70
C ALA A 587 -21.22 -1.50 -3.52
N GLN A 588 -22.35 -0.86 -3.84
CA GLN A 588 -23.66 -1.49 -3.87
C GLN A 588 -24.41 -1.00 -5.10
N ILE A 589 -25.25 -1.86 -5.65
CA ILE A 589 -26.27 -1.43 -6.59
C ILE A 589 -27.59 -1.47 -5.83
N ALA A 590 -28.31 -0.35 -5.86
CA ALA A 590 -29.65 -0.26 -5.30
C ALA A 590 -30.67 -0.08 -6.40
N TRP A 591 -31.88 -0.62 -6.21
CA TRP A 591 -33.00 -0.44 -7.13
C TRP A 591 -34.30 -0.40 -6.33
N LYS A 592 -35.39 0.01 -6.98
CA LYS A 592 -36.72 -0.02 -6.36
C LYS A 592 -37.51 -1.22 -6.86
N GLU A 593 -37.98 -2.02 -5.92
CA GLU A 593 -38.92 -3.12 -6.17
C GLU A 593 -40.21 -2.83 -5.40
N ASN A 594 -41.33 -2.67 -6.10
CA ASN A 594 -42.63 -2.31 -5.52
C ASN A 594 -42.58 -1.07 -4.60
N GLY A 595 -41.73 -0.09 -4.95
CA GLY A 595 -41.54 1.14 -4.17
C GLY A 595 -40.58 1.02 -2.99
N VAL A 596 -40.08 -0.19 -2.68
CA VAL A 596 -39.10 -0.44 -1.61
C VAL A 596 -37.68 -0.49 -2.21
N GLU A 597 -36.73 0.21 -1.58
CA GLU A 597 -35.32 0.12 -1.97
C GLU A 597 -34.77 -1.26 -1.61
N LYS A 598 -34.20 -1.94 -2.60
CA LYS A 598 -33.41 -3.15 -2.46
C LYS A 598 -31.97 -2.79 -2.76
N ARG A 599 -31.03 -3.44 -2.07
CA ARG A 599 -29.59 -3.27 -2.26
C ARG A 599 -28.97 -4.64 -2.44
N SER A 600 -28.09 -4.80 -3.43
CA SER A 600 -27.29 -6.03 -3.55
C SER A 600 -26.02 -5.94 -2.70
N PRO A 601 -25.50 -7.08 -2.20
CA PRO A 601 -24.08 -7.19 -1.95
C PRO A 601 -23.40 -7.14 -3.32
N ALA A 602 -22.82 -6.00 -3.71
CA ALA A 602 -22.15 -5.93 -4.99
C ALA A 602 -20.74 -6.50 -4.89
N GLU A 603 -20.40 -7.38 -5.84
CA GLU A 603 -19.03 -7.88 -5.98
C GLU A 603 -18.20 -6.82 -6.69
N ILE A 604 -17.08 -6.43 -6.08
CA ILE A 604 -16.08 -5.57 -6.72
C ILE A 604 -15.04 -6.47 -7.38
N VAL A 605 -15.07 -6.50 -8.71
CA VAL A 605 -14.10 -7.24 -9.51
C VAL A 605 -13.09 -6.25 -10.06
N TYR A 606 -11.86 -6.30 -9.54
CA TYR A 606 -10.75 -5.54 -10.12
C TYR A 606 -10.24 -6.26 -11.36
N ASP A 607 -10.03 -5.52 -12.45
CA ASP A 607 -9.36 -6.06 -13.61
C ASP A 607 -7.92 -6.41 -13.22
N LEU A 608 -7.59 -7.69 -13.38
CA LEU A 608 -6.22 -8.16 -13.24
C LEU A 608 -5.53 -7.90 -14.57
N ASP A 609 -4.89 -6.72 -14.69
CA ASP A 609 -4.02 -6.40 -15.83
C ASP A 609 -2.95 -7.46 -16.08
#